data_AF-A0A2V3I2Q5-F1
#
_entry.id   AF-A0A2V3I2Q5-F1
#
_cell.length_a   1.000
_cell.length_b   1.000
_cell.length_c   1.000
_cell.angle_alpha   90.00
_cell.angle_beta   90.00
_cell.angle_gamma   90.00
#
_symmetry.space_group_name_H-M   'P 1'
#
loop_
_entity.id
_entity.type
_entity.pdbx_description
1 polymer ?
#
loop_
_entity_poly.entity_id
_entity_poly.type
_entity_poly.pdbx_seq_one_letter_code
_entity_poly.pdbx_strand_id
1 'polypeptide(L)' 'MQPPSIYFGTGTACDYHYPSNSLIITSKGAISRGWIDYLKLKNFSIFDEVKPNPSIKTVEKIIS' A
#
# COMPACT_ATOMS: atom_id res chain seq x y z
N MET A 1 -15.89 -4.37 13.19
CA MET A 1 -15.19 -3.08 13.41
C MET A 1 -15.20 -2.32 12.09
N GLN A 2 -15.49 -1.04 12.10
CA GLN A 2 -15.55 -0.18 10.90
C GLN A 2 -14.44 0.88 10.96
N PRO A 3 -13.95 1.41 9.83
CA PRO A 3 -12.98 2.49 9.86
C PRO A 3 -13.61 3.75 10.49
N PRO A 4 -12.84 4.52 11.28
CA PRO A 4 -13.33 5.75 11.91
C PRO A 4 -13.53 6.91 10.90
N SER A 5 -12.92 6.81 9.72
CA SER A 5 -13.05 7.79 8.63
C SER A 5 -12.89 7.11 7.28
N ILE A 6 -13.58 7.64 6.27
CA ILE A 6 -13.45 7.24 4.86
C ILE A 6 -13.20 8.51 4.05
N TYR A 7 -12.04 8.59 3.41
CA TYR A 7 -11.68 9.69 2.54
C TYR A 7 -11.99 9.26 1.09
N PHE A 8 -12.80 10.04 0.36
CA PHE A 8 -13.20 9.76 -1.02
C PHE A 8 -13.12 11.01 -1.88
N GLY A 9 -13.06 10.83 -3.21
CA GLY A 9 -12.87 11.92 -4.18
C GLY A 9 -11.64 11.71 -5.07
N THR A 10 -11.57 12.49 -6.15
CA THR A 10 -10.40 12.49 -7.05
C THR A 10 -9.23 13.19 -6.34
N GLY A 11 -8.04 12.59 -6.36
CA GLY A 11 -6.84 13.20 -5.73
C GLY A 11 -6.61 12.79 -4.28
N THR A 12 -7.65 12.35 -3.58
CA THR A 12 -7.63 12.10 -2.13
C THR A 12 -6.50 11.19 -1.65
N ALA A 13 -6.15 10.16 -2.42
CA ALA A 13 -5.06 9.25 -2.06
C ALA A 13 -3.66 9.88 -2.20
N CYS A 14 -3.46 10.84 -3.10
CA CYS A 14 -2.19 11.59 -3.23
C CYS A 14 -2.07 12.69 -2.15
N ASP A 15 -3.20 13.26 -1.73
CA ASP A 15 -3.24 14.35 -0.75
C ASP A 15 -3.27 13.83 0.70
N TYR A 16 -3.47 12.53 0.90
CA TYR A 16 -3.50 11.92 2.22
C TYR A 16 -2.12 11.93 2.89
N HIS A 17 -2.07 12.28 4.18
CA HIS A 17 -0.84 12.30 4.95
C HIS A 17 -0.49 10.92 5.51
N TYR A 18 0.30 10.15 4.75
CA TYR A 18 0.77 8.84 5.19
C TYR A 18 1.87 8.95 6.26
N PRO A 19 1.87 8.03 7.26
CA PRO A 19 2.98 7.92 8.20
C PRO A 19 4.30 7.61 7.48
N SER A 20 5.40 8.21 7.96
CA SER A 20 6.75 7.79 7.56
C SER A 20 7.06 6.37 8.04
N ASN A 21 7.99 5.66 7.39
CA ASN A 21 8.37 4.28 7.74
C ASN A 21 7.23 3.28 7.56
N SER A 22 6.33 3.55 6.61
CA SER A 22 5.23 2.64 6.26
C SER A 22 5.73 1.46 5.43
N LEU A 23 5.16 0.28 5.68
CA LEU A 23 5.27 -0.88 4.79
C LEU A 23 4.13 -0.88 3.79
N ILE A 24 4.45 -0.78 2.50
CA ILE A 24 3.48 -0.84 1.41
C ILE A 24 3.35 -2.28 0.94
N ILE A 25 2.15 -2.85 1.11
CA ILE A 25 1.82 -4.20 0.66
C ILE A 25 0.97 -4.07 -0.61
N THR A 26 1.48 -4.56 -1.73
CA THR A 26 0.83 -4.41 -3.03
C THR A 26 1.18 -5.54 -3.99
N SER A 27 0.66 -5.46 -5.21
CA SER A 27 1.09 -6.31 -6.33
C SER A 27 2.02 -5.53 -7.26
N LYS A 28 2.83 -6.23 -8.06
CA LYS A 28 3.73 -5.65 -9.08
C LYS A 28 3.06 -4.61 -9.98
N GLY A 29 1.77 -4.77 -10.23
CA GLY A 29 1.00 -3.87 -11.09
C GLY A 29 0.82 -2.46 -10.52
N ALA A 30 0.99 -2.24 -9.22
CA ALA A 30 0.91 -0.91 -8.64
C ALA A 30 2.14 -0.05 -8.99
N ILE A 31 3.32 -0.69 -8.98
CA ILE A 31 4.59 -0.06 -9.32
C ILE A 31 4.58 0.35 -10.80
N SER A 32 4.25 -0.57 -11.70
CA SER A 32 4.27 -0.30 -13.14
C SER A 32 3.27 0.76 -13.61
N ARG A 33 2.24 1.06 -12.79
CA ARG A 33 1.24 2.10 -13.04
C ARG A 33 1.54 3.43 -12.33
N GLY A 34 2.68 3.53 -11.63
CA GLY A 34 3.10 4.77 -10.95
C GLY A 34 2.35 5.08 -9.66
N TRP A 35 1.69 4.11 -9.03
CA TRP A 35 0.93 4.36 -7.80
C TRP A 35 1.82 4.78 -6.63
N ILE A 36 3.04 4.23 -6.54
CA ILE A 36 3.95 4.55 -5.43
C ILE A 36 4.36 6.03 -5.49
N ASP A 37 4.66 6.53 -6.68
CA ASP A 37 5.02 7.94 -6.91
C ASP A 37 3.81 8.85 -6.67
N TYR A 38 2.62 8.43 -7.13
CA TYR A 38 1.38 9.17 -6.92
C TYR A 38 1.05 9.39 -5.44
N LEU A 39 1.34 8.42 -4.57
CA LEU A 39 1.04 8.50 -3.13
C LEU A 39 2.02 9.41 -2.33
N LYS A 40 3.10 9.91 -2.96
CA LYS A 40 4.08 10.82 -2.33
C LYS A 40 4.62 10.33 -0.97
N LEU A 41 4.79 9.01 -0.83
CA LEU A 41 5.23 8.37 0.41
C LEU A 41 6.67 8.75 0.75
N LYS A 42 6.98 8.82 2.05
CA LYS A 42 8.32 9.14 2.56
C LYS A 42 8.87 8.01 3.39
N ASN A 43 10.13 7.64 3.16
CA ASN A 43 10.85 6.59 3.89
C ASN A 43 9.99 5.32 4.03
N PHE A 44 9.70 4.62 2.95
CA PHE A 44 8.82 3.44 2.98
C PHE A 44 9.58 2.19 2.56
N SER A 45 9.07 1.03 3.01
CA SER A 45 9.44 -0.29 2.50
C SER A 45 8.31 -0.81 1.62
N ILE A 46 8.62 -1.69 0.66
CA ILE A 46 7.61 -2.25 -0.25
C ILE A 46 7.70 -3.77 -0.33
N PHE A 47 6.54 -4.42 -0.26
CA PHE A 47 6.33 -5.83 -0.59
C PHE A 47 5.33 -5.90 -1.75
N ASP A 48 5.79 -6.29 -2.94
CA ASP A 48 5.02 -6.22 -4.19
C ASP A 48 4.63 -7.59 -4.77
N GLU A 49 4.87 -8.66 -4.02
CA GLU A 49 4.63 -10.04 -4.45
C GLU A 49 3.21 -10.56 -4.17
N VAL A 50 2.27 -9.69 -3.77
CA VAL A 50 0.89 -10.12 -3.49
C VAL A 50 0.20 -10.58 -4.78
N LYS A 51 -0.38 -11.78 -4.72
CA LYS A 51 -1.17 -12.39 -5.79
C LYS A 51 -2.65 -12.49 -5.38
N PRO A 52 -3.59 -12.61 -6.32
CA PRO A 52 -4.99 -12.92 -6.00
C PRO A 52 -5.10 -14.15 -5.10
N ASN A 53 -6.00 -14.10 -4.13
CA ASN A 53 -6.16 -15.13 -3.09
C ASN A 53 -4.82 -15.44 -2.37
N PRO A 54 -4.28 -14.48 -1.59
CA PRO A 54 -2.98 -14.63 -0.96
C PRO A 54 -2.95 -15.81 0.03
N SER A 55 -1.84 -16.55 0.04
CA SER A 55 -1.64 -17.69 0.94
C SER A 55 -1.11 -17.27 2.30
N ILE A 56 -1.20 -18.15 3.31
CA ILE A 56 -0.57 -17.90 4.61
C ILE A 56 0.95 -17.69 4.50
N LYS A 57 1.61 -18.40 3.57
CA LYS A 57 3.05 -18.22 3.27
C LYS A 57 3.37 -16.82 2.76
N THR A 58 2.43 -16.17 2.07
CA THR A 58 2.59 -14.77 1.65
C THR A 58 2.56 -13.85 2.85
N VAL A 59 1.67 -14.11 3.81
CA VAL A 59 1.60 -13.34 5.07
C VAL A 59 2.86 -13.54 5.89
N GLU A 60 3.34 -14.78 6.04
CA GLU A 60 4.58 -15.10 6.75
C GLU A 60 5.79 -14.34 6.17
N LYS A 61 5.88 -14.20 4.84
CA LYS A 61 6.92 -13.39 4.19
C LYS A 61 6.80 -11.89 4.43
N ILE A 62 5.59 -11.38 4.64
CA ILE A 62 5.35 -9.94 4.91
C ILE A 62 5.80 -9.58 6.33
N ILE A 63 5.66 -10.50 7.28
CA ILE A 63 5.95 -10.27 8.72
C ILE A 63 7.35 -10.72 9.16
N SER A 64 8.08 -11.45 8.31
CA SER A 64 9.46 -11.91 8.57
C SER A 64 10.48 -10.80 8.33
#